data_AF-A0AAV6C4Y7-F1
#
_entry.id   AF-A0AAV6C4Y7-F1
#
_cell.length_a   1.000
_cell.length_b   1.000
_cell.length_c   1.000
_cell.angle_alpha   90.00
_cell.angle_beta   90.00
_cell.angle_gamma   90.00
#
_symmetry.space_group_name_H-M   'P 1'
#
loop_
_entity.id
_entity.type
_entity.pdbx_description
1 polymer ?
#
loop_
_entity_poly.entity_id
_entity_poly.type
_entity_poly.pdbx_seq_one_letter_code
_entity_poly.pdbx_strand_id
1 'polypeptide(L)'
;MLGRVVYIGYAKELIEYETRLFVQKELDILGSRNALPEDFREVIRMLDEHRFPVEDAVSSIVSIDEVPRAQADWSANPACFSKIMVRVA
;
A
#
# COMPACT_ATOMS: atom_id res chain seq x y z
N MET A 1 -22.70 7.42 -12.38
CA MET A 1 -21.49 7.59 -11.54
C MET A 1 -20.31 7.68 -12.48
N LEU A 2 -19.49 8.72 -12.31
CA LEU A 2 -18.22 8.91 -13.03
C LEU A 2 -17.20 7.96 -12.41
N GLY A 3 -16.62 7.07 -13.21
CA GLY A 3 -15.63 6.11 -12.71
C GLY A 3 -14.26 6.77 -12.56
N ARG A 4 -13.50 6.41 -11.52
CA ARG A 4 -12.16 6.93 -11.29
C ARG A 4 -11.17 5.80 -11.11
N VAL A 5 -10.04 5.89 -11.81
CA VAL A 5 -8.90 4.99 -11.65
C VAL A 5 -7.75 5.80 -11.07
N VAL A 6 -7.21 5.36 -9.92
CA VAL A 6 -6.10 6.04 -9.24
C VAL A 6 -4.90 5.11 -9.17
N TYR A 7 -3.77 5.55 -9.71
CA TYR A 7 -2.49 4.86 -9.63
C TYR A 7 -1.74 5.24 -8.35
N ILE A 8 -1.49 4.25 -7.49
CA ILE A 8 -0.66 4.41 -6.28
C ILE A 8 0.76 3.84 -6.52
N GLY A 9 0.87 2.81 -7.37
CA GLY A 9 2.13 2.18 -7.75
C GLY A 9 2.52 2.45 -9.20
N TYR A 10 3.73 2.03 -9.56
CA TYR A 10 4.25 2.10 -10.92
C TYR A 10 3.96 0.82 -11.69
N ALA A 11 3.41 0.96 -12.90
CA ALA A 11 3.37 -0.14 -13.86
C ALA A 11 4.79 -0.39 -14.39
N LYS A 12 5.14 -1.66 -14.61
CA LYS A 12 6.43 -2.04 -15.22
C LYS A 12 6.46 -1.79 -16.72
N GLU A 13 5.30 -1.85 -17.36
CA GLU A 13 5.10 -1.72 -18.80
C GLU A 13 4.09 -0.60 -19.09
N LEU A 14 4.04 -0.16 -20.35
CA LEU A 14 3.02 0.77 -20.81
C LEU A 14 1.63 0.16 -20.68
N ILE A 15 0.67 0.99 -20.24
CA ILE A 15 -0.73 0.60 -20.07
C ILE A 15 -1.56 1.27 -21.16
N GLU A 16 -2.20 0.45 -22.00
CA GLU A 16 -3.12 0.91 -23.03
C GLU A 16 -4.56 1.00 -22.47
N TYR A 17 -5.33 1.95 -22.98
CA TYR A 17 -6.72 2.17 -22.58
C TYR A 17 -7.65 2.22 -23.79
N GLU A 18 -8.85 1.68 -23.62
CA GLU A 18 -9.94 1.88 -24.59
C GLU A 18 -10.54 3.28 -24.40
N THR A 19 -10.06 4.26 -25.18
CA THR A 19 -10.42 5.68 -25.06
C THR A 19 -11.93 5.94 -25.16
N ARG A 20 -12.68 5.08 -25.85
CA ARG A 20 -14.16 5.11 -25.92
C ARG A 20 -14.80 5.08 -24.53
N LEU A 21 -14.22 4.34 -23.58
CA LEU A 21 -14.72 4.27 -22.20
C LEU A 21 -14.58 5.60 -21.46
N PHE A 22 -13.59 6.42 -21.81
CA PHE A 22 -13.37 7.70 -21.15
C PHE A 22 -14.52 8.65 -21.44
N VAL A 23 -15.04 8.64 -22.67
CA VAL A 23 -16.19 9.47 -23.05
C VAL A 23 -17.50 8.83 -22.61
N GLN A 24 -17.67 7.51 -22.81
CA GLN A 24 -18.95 6.85 -22.55
C GLN A 24 -19.26 6.72 -21.05
N LYS A 25 -18.24 6.53 -20.23
CA LYS A 25 -18.36 6.37 -18.78
C LYS A 25 -17.85 7.58 -18.01
N GLU A 26 -17.37 8.59 -18.73
CA GLU A 26 -16.80 9.81 -18.17
C GLU A 26 -15.73 9.46 -17.11
N LEU A 27 -14.72 8.68 -17.54
CA LEU A 27 -13.67 8.16 -16.66
C LEU A 27 -12.55 9.16 -16.41
N ASP A 28 -12.15 9.29 -15.15
CA ASP A 28 -10.94 10.00 -14.73
C ASP A 28 -9.80 9.01 -14.46
N ILE A 29 -8.61 9.31 -15.01
CA ILE A 29 -7.37 8.60 -14.69
C ILE A 29 -6.45 9.55 -13.92
N LEU A 30 -6.10 9.18 -12.68
CA LEU A 30 -5.32 10.01 -11.77
C LEU A 30 -4.08 9.26 -11.25
N GLY A 31 -3.04 10.02 -10.91
CA GLY A 31 -1.93 9.53 -10.11
C GLY A 31 -2.06 10.00 -8.66
N SER A 32 -1.64 9.16 -7.72
CA SER A 32 -1.48 9.51 -6.31
C SER A 32 -0.05 9.18 -5.88
N ARG A 33 0.59 10.11 -5.18
CA ARG A 33 1.94 9.92 -4.66
C ARG A 33 2.08 10.65 -3.33
N ASN A 34 2.72 9.98 -2.39
CA ASN A 34 2.97 10.47 -1.03
C ASN A 34 1.67 10.70 -0.23
N ALA A 35 1.87 11.01 1.05
CA ALA A 35 0.84 11.46 1.97
C ALA A 35 1.17 12.90 2.39
N LEU A 36 0.15 13.72 2.57
CA LEU A 36 0.24 15.05 3.14
C LEU A 36 0.22 14.99 4.67
N PRO A 37 0.71 16.01 5.40
CA PRO A 37 0.64 16.04 6.86
C PRO A 37 -0.77 15.80 7.42
N GLU A 38 -1.80 16.21 6.70
CA GLU A 38 -3.21 16.02 7.05
C GLU A 38 -3.61 14.55 7.01
N ASP A 39 -3.10 13.79 6.04
CA ASP A 39 -3.35 12.34 5.93
C ASP A 39 -2.77 11.59 7.14
N PHE A 40 -1.59 12.00 7.63
CA PHE A 40 -1.01 11.43 8.85
C PHE A 40 -1.90 11.66 10.08
N ARG A 41 -2.42 12.88 10.26
CA ARG A 41 -3.31 13.20 11.39
C ARG A 41 -4.60 12.38 11.32
N GLU A 42 -5.15 12.21 10.12
CA GLU A 42 -6.36 11.41 9.91
C GLU A 42 -6.13 9.92 10.19
N VAL A 43 -5.01 9.36 9.73
CA VAL A 43 -4.66 7.96 10.00
C VAL A 43 -4.41 7.73 11.50
N ILE A 44 -3.70 8.63 12.19
CA ILE A 44 -3.51 8.54 13.65
C ILE A 44 -4.87 8.48 14.36
N ARG A 45 -5.78 9.40 14.02
CA ARG A 45 -7.14 9.42 14.58
C ARG A 45 -7.89 8.12 14.30
N MET A 46 -7.82 7.60 13.07
CA MET A 46 -8.45 6.32 12.70
C MET A 46 -7.92 5.15 13.54
N LEU A 47 -6.60 5.12 13.80
CA LEU A 47 -5.97 4.09 14.63
C LEU A 47 -6.37 4.23 16.10
N ASP A 48 -6.41 5.44 16.66
CA ASP A 48 -6.89 5.71 18.02
C ASP A 48 -8.38 5.33 18.19
N GLU A 49 -9.18 5.52 17.13
CA GLU A 49 -10.58 5.08 17.05
C GLU A 49 -10.71 3.55 16.89
N HIS A 50 -9.61 2.79 16.83
CA HIS A 50 -9.57 1.33 16.64
C HIS A 50 -10.32 0.85 15.39
N ARG A 51 -10.35 1.69 14.33
CA ARG A 51 -11.07 1.40 13.08
C ARG A 51 -10.26 0.58 12.08
N PHE A 52 -9.06 0.15 12.44
CA PHE A 52 -8.18 -0.67 11.63
C PHE A 52 -7.50 -1.74 12.52
N PRO A 53 -7.47 -3.02 12.09
CA PRO A 53 -6.87 -4.10 12.88
C PRO A 53 -5.34 -4.06 12.73
N VAL A 54 -4.66 -3.35 13.64
CA VAL A 54 -3.21 -3.14 13.58
C VAL A 54 -2.45 -4.45 13.78
N GLU A 55 -2.94 -5.29 14.69
CA GLU A 55 -2.35 -6.56 15.09
C GLU A 55 -2.36 -7.56 13.92
N ASP A 56 -3.44 -7.58 13.13
CA ASP A 56 -3.58 -8.46 11.97
C ASP A 56 -2.73 -7.98 10.78
N ALA A 57 -2.38 -6.69 10.73
CA ALA A 57 -1.62 -6.12 9.64
C ALA A 57 -0.14 -6.51 9.68
N VAL A 58 0.41 -6.83 10.86
CA VAL A 58 1.84 -7.13 11.06
C VAL A 58 2.06 -8.65 11.08
N SER A 59 2.58 -9.18 9.97
CA SER A 59 2.88 -10.61 9.85
C SER A 59 4.13 -11.07 10.63
N SER A 60 5.08 -10.17 10.93
CA SER A 60 6.30 -10.53 11.64
C SER A 60 6.96 -9.33 12.31
N ILE A 61 7.59 -9.57 13.46
CA ILE A 61 8.44 -8.60 14.16
C ILE A 61 9.80 -9.27 14.40
N VAL A 62 10.88 -8.65 13.90
CA VAL A 62 12.24 -9.21 13.95
C VAL A 62 13.22 -8.23 14.59
N SER A 63 14.31 -8.73 15.17
CA SER A 63 15.43 -7.89 15.58
C SER A 63 16.24 -7.41 14.38
N ILE A 64 17.09 -6.39 14.58
CA ILE A 64 17.96 -5.86 13.51
C ILE A 64 18.92 -6.93 12.95
N ASP A 65 19.42 -7.84 13.80
CA ASP A 65 20.36 -8.90 13.41
C ASP A 65 19.69 -9.98 12.52
N GLU A 66 18.36 -10.12 12.61
CA GLU A 66 17.58 -11.11 11.88
C GLU A 66 17.08 -10.60 10.52
N VAL A 67 17.25 -9.30 10.22
CA VAL A 67 16.79 -8.68 8.96
C VAL A 67 17.28 -9.43 7.72
N PRO A 68 18.55 -9.86 7.58
CA PRO A 68 18.99 -10.58 6.39
C PRO A 68 18.21 -11.87 6.15
N ARG A 69 17.89 -12.60 7.22
CA ARG A 69 17.09 -13.82 7.15
C ARG A 69 15.63 -13.50 6.80
N ALA A 70 15.02 -12.54 7.48
CA ALA A 70 13.64 -12.14 7.23
C ALA A 70 13.42 -11.67 5.78
N GLN A 71 14.40 -10.96 5.21
CA GLN A 71 14.37 -10.54 3.81
C GLN A 71 14.49 -11.73 2.84
N ALA A 72 15.36 -12.69 3.13
CA ALA A 72 15.49 -13.91 2.33
C ALA A 72 14.19 -14.74 2.35
N ASP A 73 13.59 -14.91 3.54
CA ASP A 73 12.32 -15.62 3.72
C ASP A 73 11.18 -14.92 2.95
N TRP A 74 11.09 -13.59 3.04
CA TRP A 74 10.13 -12.80 2.26
C TRP A 74 10.35 -12.96 0.74
N SER A 75 11.59 -12.90 0.27
CA SER A 75 11.89 -13.04 -1.15
C SER A 75 11.54 -14.44 -1.68
N ALA A 76 11.69 -15.47 -0.87
CA ALA A 76 11.37 -16.85 -1.24
C ALA A 76 9.85 -17.09 -1.26
N ASN A 77 9.09 -16.45 -0.37
CA ASN A 77 7.64 -16.60 -0.30
C ASN A 77 6.93 -15.29 0.12
N PRO A 78 6.79 -14.30 -0.80
CA PRO A 78 6.29 -12.98 -0.44
C PRO A 78 4.82 -12.97 -0.02
N ALA A 79 4.03 -13.95 -0.48
CA ALA A 79 2.61 -14.05 -0.14
C ALA A 79 2.36 -14.39 1.35
N CYS A 80 3.36 -14.93 2.05
CA CYS A 80 3.26 -15.22 3.49
C CYS A 80 3.43 -13.98 4.38
N PHE A 81 3.80 -12.83 3.81
CA PHE A 81 4.10 -11.63 4.58
C PHE A 81 3.28 -10.44 4.08
N SER A 82 2.61 -9.76 5.01
CA SER A 82 1.96 -8.47 4.76
C SER A 82 2.88 -7.30 5.15
N LYS A 83 3.50 -7.40 6.32
CA LYS A 83 4.39 -6.39 6.90
C LYS A 83 5.37 -7.04 7.88
N ILE A 84 6.65 -6.73 7.73
CA ILE A 84 7.71 -7.12 8.64
C ILE A 84 8.17 -5.85 9.37
N MET A 85 8.08 -5.82 10.69
CA MET A 85 8.57 -4.72 11.51
C MET A 85 9.93 -5.07 12.11
N VAL A 86 10.87 -4.14 12.03
CA VAL A 86 12.21 -4.30 12.61
C VAL A 86 12.26 -3.55 13.94
N ARG A 87 12.60 -4.26 15.01
CA ARG A 87 12.87 -3.69 16.32
C ARG A 87 14.34 -3.27 16.38
N VAL A 88 14.55 -1.96 16.49
CA VAL A 88 15.86 -1.37 16.76
C VAL A 88 15.92 -1.11 18.26
N ALA A 89 16.93 -1.65 18.94
CA ALA A 89 17.18 -1.41 20.36
C ALA A 89 17.78 -0.02 20.59
#